data_AF-A0AA39DND7-F1
#
_entry.id   AF-A0AA39DND7-F1
#
_cell.length_a   1.000
_cell.length_b   1.000
_cell.length_c   1.000
_cell.angle_alpha   90.00
_cell.angle_beta   90.00
_cell.angle_gamma   90.00
#
_symmetry.space_group_name_H-M   'P 1'
#
loop_
_entity.id
_entity.type
_entity.pdbx_description
1 polymer ?
#
loop_
_entity_poly.entity_id
_entity_poly.type
_entity_poly.pdbx_seq_one_letter_code
_entity_poly.pdbx_strand_id
1 'polypeptide(L)'
;MNILQVAILYRHIEIFDVVVKSEVLPRSLLSATDDKGNSLLHMVGQKIKSQASERMQSPAFQLRKELLFFQKVKSACKMHLTKPLNKDHQTAEELFAASNENLHKEAKEWLMRATENCTILSVFIATVAFAAAYTVPGGSDESTGIPVLHSKPFFVVFIIADVISLTLALTSAGIFLSILTSSFPLQHFETYLFKKLTQGIIYMILSVSMMAVAFGATIVLIMTHSREKVVWYVVAFLPVPIFFLSYSPLRSAVLKLVAQNPCTESFKNFVAKLFKVVGIVVAIFLIVLFYLLYKACEFIICKPVCWICGNKSQPKSDTQSPQPTAASLPQV
;
A
#
# COMPACT_ATOMS: atom_id res chain seq x y z
N MET A 1 25.05 -26.44 -27.41
CA MET A 1 23.96 -25.61 -26.84
C MET A 1 22.68 -26.44 -26.73
N ASN A 2 22.03 -26.48 -25.57
CA ASN A 2 20.78 -27.23 -25.28
C ASN A 2 19.54 -26.30 -25.23
N ILE A 3 18.32 -26.81 -25.45
CA ILE A 3 17.06 -26.05 -25.36
C ILE A 3 16.92 -25.28 -24.05
N LEU A 4 17.31 -25.87 -22.92
CA LEU A 4 17.29 -25.20 -21.62
C LEU A 4 18.32 -24.06 -21.53
N GLN A 5 19.51 -24.24 -22.12
CA GLN A 5 20.55 -23.19 -22.14
C GLN A 5 20.08 -22.00 -22.98
N VAL A 6 19.43 -22.26 -24.12
CA VAL A 6 18.82 -21.21 -24.96
C VAL A 6 17.68 -20.51 -24.21
N ALA A 7 16.77 -21.26 -23.59
CA ALA A 7 15.68 -20.69 -22.81
C ALA A 7 16.17 -19.78 -21.67
N ILE A 8 17.24 -20.17 -20.97
CA ILE A 8 17.88 -19.37 -19.91
C ILE A 8 18.53 -18.12 -20.49
N LEU A 9 19.30 -18.27 -21.56
CA LEU A 9 20.05 -17.18 -22.19
C LEU A 9 19.11 -16.06 -22.65
N TYR A 10 17.95 -16.41 -23.22
CA TYR A 10 16.92 -15.47 -23.67
C TYR A 10 15.87 -15.10 -22.60
N ARG A 11 16.02 -15.56 -21.35
CA ARG A 11 15.08 -15.31 -20.23
C ARG A 11 13.63 -15.74 -20.48
N HIS A 12 13.42 -16.80 -21.26
CA HIS A 12 12.11 -17.42 -21.44
C HIS A 12 11.79 -18.36 -20.26
N ILE A 13 11.46 -17.77 -19.11
CA ILE A 13 11.20 -18.47 -17.84
C ILE A 13 10.05 -19.48 -17.97
N GLU A 14 9.05 -19.18 -18.80
CA GLU A 14 7.89 -20.05 -19.05
C GLU A 14 8.32 -21.36 -19.71
N ILE A 15 9.17 -21.28 -20.74
CA ILE A 15 9.73 -22.44 -21.42
C ILE A 15 10.60 -23.25 -20.44
N PHE A 16 11.42 -22.58 -19.63
CA PHE A 16 12.21 -23.24 -18.59
C PHE A 16 11.33 -23.99 -17.60
N ASP A 17 10.26 -23.37 -17.08
CA ASP A 17 9.35 -23.97 -16.11
C ASP A 17 8.60 -25.18 -16.70
N VAL A 18 8.16 -25.10 -17.95
CA VAL A 18 7.47 -26.20 -18.66
C VAL A 18 8.41 -27.40 -18.82
N VAL A 19 9.64 -27.17 -19.28
CA VAL A 19 10.60 -28.25 -19.53
C VAL A 19 11.05 -28.88 -18.21
N VAL A 20 11.32 -28.09 -17.16
CA VAL A 20 11.76 -28.60 -15.85
C VAL A 20 10.65 -29.38 -15.12
N LYS A 21 9.38 -29.04 -15.33
CA LYS A 21 8.24 -29.74 -14.71
C LYS A 21 7.75 -30.96 -15.49
N SER A 22 8.30 -31.22 -16.67
CA SER A 22 7.93 -32.40 -17.45
C SER A 22 8.31 -33.70 -16.72
N GLU A 23 7.46 -34.73 -16.82
CA GLU A 23 7.67 -36.03 -16.14
C GLU A 23 8.95 -36.75 -16.58
N VAL A 24 9.51 -36.37 -17.73
CA VAL A 24 10.67 -37.02 -18.36
C VAL A 24 11.79 -36.02 -18.58
N LEU A 25 12.24 -35.32 -17.54
CA LEU A 25 13.43 -34.46 -17.63
C LEU A 25 14.71 -35.33 -17.58
N PRO A 26 15.45 -35.49 -18.70
CA PRO A 26 16.67 -36.29 -18.71
C PRO A 26 17.74 -35.57 -17.87
N ARG A 27 18.37 -36.28 -16.92
CA ARG A 27 19.48 -35.72 -16.12
C ARG A 27 20.62 -35.20 -16.99
N SER A 28 20.83 -35.79 -18.17
CA SER A 28 21.81 -35.35 -19.16
C SER A 28 21.58 -33.92 -19.65
N LEU A 29 20.32 -33.45 -19.73
CA LEU A 29 20.01 -32.08 -20.12
C LEU A 29 20.40 -31.08 -19.02
N LEU A 30 20.26 -31.46 -17.75
CA LEU A 30 20.64 -30.65 -16.59
C LEU A 30 22.15 -30.62 -16.33
N SER A 31 22.88 -31.65 -16.77
CA SER A 31 24.35 -31.72 -16.66
C SER A 31 25.08 -31.23 -17.91
N ALA A 32 24.36 -30.82 -18.96
CA ALA A 32 24.96 -30.38 -20.21
C ALA A 32 25.73 -29.06 -20.05
N THR A 33 26.92 -29.00 -20.64
CA THR A 33 27.75 -27.79 -20.75
C THR A 33 27.75 -27.26 -22.18
N ASP A 34 27.94 -25.95 -22.35
CA ASP A 34 28.20 -25.36 -23.67
C ASP A 34 29.66 -25.57 -24.12
N ASP A 35 30.00 -25.05 -25.30
CA ASP A 35 31.34 -25.16 -25.89
C ASP A 35 32.42 -24.42 -25.06
N LYS A 36 32.02 -23.58 -24.11
CA LYS A 36 32.88 -22.85 -23.18
C LYS A 36 32.91 -23.51 -21.78
N GLY A 37 32.31 -24.69 -21.63
CA GLY A 37 32.23 -25.38 -20.34
C GLY A 37 31.21 -24.76 -19.37
N ASN A 38 30.38 -23.84 -19.82
CA ASN A 38 29.35 -23.22 -18.99
C ASN A 38 28.21 -24.21 -18.74
N SER A 39 27.94 -24.48 -17.47
CA SER A 39 26.72 -25.18 -17.05
C SER A 39 25.48 -24.29 -17.24
N LEU A 40 24.27 -24.86 -17.09
CA LEU A 40 23.03 -24.07 -17.09
C LEU A 40 23.05 -22.88 -16.13
N LEU A 41 23.71 -23.03 -14.98
CA LEU A 41 23.77 -21.96 -13.99
C LEU A 41 24.68 -20.80 -14.45
N HIS A 42 25.77 -21.11 -15.16
CA HIS A 42 26.62 -20.09 -15.79
C HIS A 42 25.88 -19.32 -16.89
N MET A 43 24.95 -19.98 -17.61
CA MET A 43 24.15 -19.33 -18.65
C MET A 43 23.27 -18.20 -18.10
N VAL A 44 22.89 -18.24 -16.82
CA VAL A 44 22.16 -17.13 -16.17
C VAL A 44 23.03 -15.88 -16.06
N GLY A 45 24.35 -16.04 -15.85
CA GLY A 45 25.28 -14.91 -15.80
C GLY A 45 25.50 -14.26 -17.16
N GLN A 46 25.30 -14.97 -18.27
CA GLN A 46 25.54 -14.41 -19.60
C GLN A 46 24.47 -13.37 -19.98
N LYS A 47 24.93 -12.20 -20.46
CA LYS A 47 24.07 -11.12 -20.98
C LYS A 47 24.15 -11.08 -22.51
N ILE A 48 22.99 -11.15 -23.18
CA ILE A 48 22.91 -10.87 -24.63
C ILE A 48 22.75 -9.36 -24.85
N LYS A 49 23.53 -8.78 -25.78
CA LYS A 49 23.48 -7.35 -26.16
C LYS A 49 22.08 -6.84 -26.55
N SER A 50 21.20 -7.68 -27.09
CA SER A 50 19.83 -7.32 -27.49
C SER A 50 18.89 -7.04 -26.32
N GLN A 51 19.26 -7.44 -25.09
CA GLN A 51 18.41 -7.29 -23.91
C GLN A 51 18.59 -5.94 -23.19
N ALA A 52 19.50 -5.09 -23.65
CA ALA A 52 19.70 -3.74 -23.13
C ALA A 52 18.49 -2.79 -23.39
N SER A 53 17.46 -3.25 -24.11
CA SER A 53 16.37 -2.40 -24.63
C SER A 53 15.02 -2.47 -23.89
N GLU A 54 14.83 -3.32 -22.88
CA GLU A 54 13.56 -3.29 -22.09
C GLU A 54 13.65 -2.23 -20.96
N ARG A 55 13.72 -0.97 -21.39
CA ARG A 55 13.70 0.24 -20.55
C ARG A 55 12.28 0.50 -20.02
N MET A 56 11.92 -0.09 -18.89
CA MET A 56 10.87 0.49 -18.02
C MET A 56 10.88 0.02 -16.56
N GLN A 57 11.77 -0.91 -16.16
CA GLN A 57 11.77 -1.48 -14.80
C GLN A 57 12.84 -0.83 -13.93
N SER A 58 12.58 -0.68 -12.63
CA SER A 58 13.59 -0.14 -11.70
C SER A 58 14.80 -1.09 -11.63
N PRO A 59 16.04 -0.57 -11.53
CA PRO A 59 17.25 -1.41 -11.50
C PRO A 59 17.21 -2.47 -10.38
N ALA A 60 16.64 -2.08 -9.23
CA ALA A 60 16.46 -2.97 -8.09
C ALA A 60 15.48 -4.13 -8.38
N PHE A 61 14.38 -3.86 -9.10
CA PHE A 61 13.44 -4.90 -9.50
C PHE A 61 14.05 -5.84 -10.54
N GLN A 62 14.80 -5.29 -11.51
CA GLN A 62 15.50 -6.08 -12.52
C GLN A 62 16.55 -7.00 -11.89
N LEU A 63 17.38 -6.47 -10.99
CA LEU A 63 18.36 -7.27 -10.25
C LEU A 63 17.66 -8.41 -9.51
N ARG A 64 16.60 -8.10 -8.74
CA ARG A 64 15.79 -9.10 -8.02
C ARG A 64 15.30 -10.23 -8.91
N LYS A 65 14.79 -9.90 -10.11
CA LYS A 65 14.30 -10.88 -11.08
C LYS A 65 15.41 -11.83 -11.52
N GLU A 66 16.58 -11.29 -11.86
CA GLU A 66 17.76 -12.06 -12.27
C GLU A 66 18.21 -13.05 -11.19
N LEU A 67 18.12 -12.66 -9.92
CA LEU A 67 18.51 -13.51 -8.81
C LEU A 67 17.53 -14.59 -8.47
N LEU A 68 16.23 -14.26 -8.47
CA LEU A 68 15.19 -15.26 -8.30
C LEU A 68 15.28 -16.29 -9.41
N PHE A 69 15.64 -15.86 -10.62
CA PHE A 69 15.90 -16.75 -11.74
C PHE A 69 17.15 -17.61 -11.51
N PHE A 70 18.26 -17.01 -11.06
CA PHE A 70 19.48 -17.74 -10.69
C PHE A 70 19.22 -18.80 -9.61
N GLN A 71 18.52 -18.44 -8.53
CA GLN A 71 18.13 -19.37 -7.46
C GLN A 71 17.21 -20.48 -7.96
N LYS A 72 16.25 -20.15 -8.85
CA LYS A 72 15.36 -21.14 -9.46
C LYS A 72 16.16 -22.16 -10.27
N VAL A 73 17.05 -21.71 -11.16
CA VAL A 73 17.91 -22.60 -11.95
C VAL A 73 18.81 -23.44 -11.05
N LYS A 74 19.41 -22.84 -10.02
CA LYS A 74 20.24 -23.53 -9.03
C LYS A 74 19.48 -24.65 -8.33
N SER A 75 18.24 -24.39 -7.91
CA SER A 75 17.38 -25.37 -7.25
C SER A 75 16.98 -26.53 -8.17
N ALA A 76 16.67 -26.23 -9.45
CA ALA A 76 16.30 -27.24 -10.44
C ALA A 76 17.48 -28.19 -10.76
N CYS A 77 18.71 -27.66 -10.79
CA CYS A 77 19.90 -28.44 -11.12
C CYS A 77 20.43 -29.29 -9.95
N LYS A 78 19.85 -29.20 -8.74
CA LYS A 78 20.33 -29.86 -7.51
C LYS A 78 21.86 -29.72 -7.32
N MET A 79 22.43 -28.58 -7.70
CA MET A 79 23.87 -28.30 -7.75
C MET A 79 24.54 -28.11 -6.37
N HIS A 80 24.04 -28.78 -5.34
CA HIS A 80 24.49 -28.57 -3.96
C HIS A 80 25.82 -29.26 -3.63
N LEU A 81 26.31 -30.17 -4.48
CA LEU A 81 27.45 -31.05 -4.15
C LEU A 81 28.74 -30.74 -4.94
N THR A 82 28.64 -30.08 -6.09
CA THR A 82 29.80 -29.69 -6.93
C THR A 82 29.55 -28.32 -7.54
N LYS A 83 30.50 -27.39 -7.36
CA LYS A 83 30.54 -26.10 -8.06
C LYS A 83 31.39 -26.27 -9.32
N PRO A 84 30.80 -26.59 -10.49
CA PRO A 84 31.60 -26.73 -11.70
C PRO A 84 32.21 -25.39 -12.07
N LEU A 85 33.41 -25.45 -12.62
CA LEU A 85 34.10 -24.31 -13.20
C LEU A 85 33.92 -24.32 -14.71
N ASN A 86 33.78 -23.14 -15.31
CA ASN A 86 33.87 -23.00 -16.76
C ASN A 86 35.34 -23.04 -17.23
N LYS A 87 35.57 -22.91 -18.55
CA LYS A 87 36.92 -22.85 -19.12
C LYS A 87 37.75 -21.65 -18.66
N ASP A 88 37.10 -20.60 -18.15
CA ASP A 88 37.74 -19.41 -17.59
C ASP A 88 38.03 -19.56 -16.08
N HIS A 89 37.90 -20.78 -15.53
CA HIS A 89 38.06 -21.10 -14.11
C HIS A 89 37.14 -20.33 -13.17
N GLN A 90 35.98 -19.89 -13.66
CA GLN A 90 34.97 -19.19 -12.86
C GLN A 90 33.86 -20.14 -12.45
N THR A 91 33.32 -19.91 -11.26
CA THR A 91 32.05 -20.50 -10.83
C THR A 91 30.87 -19.72 -11.42
N ALA A 92 29.69 -20.36 -11.43
CA ALA A 92 28.47 -19.71 -11.92
C ALA A 92 28.09 -18.47 -11.08
N GLU A 93 28.35 -18.51 -9.77
CA GLU A 93 28.15 -17.38 -8.87
C GLU A 93 29.08 -16.20 -9.18
N GLU A 94 30.36 -16.47 -9.43
CA GLU A 94 31.34 -15.42 -9.79
C GLU A 94 31.02 -14.79 -11.14
N LEU A 95 30.71 -15.61 -12.15
CA LEU A 95 30.30 -15.12 -13.47
C LEU A 95 29.02 -14.27 -13.38
N PHE A 96 28.04 -14.70 -12.58
CA PHE A 96 26.81 -13.95 -12.35
C PHE A 96 27.07 -12.63 -11.64
N ALA A 97 27.91 -12.61 -10.61
CA ALA A 97 28.27 -11.40 -9.87
C ALA A 97 29.00 -10.39 -10.76
N ALA A 98 30.01 -10.84 -11.52
CA ALA A 98 30.75 -9.99 -12.45
C ALA A 98 29.85 -9.42 -13.55
N SER A 99 28.98 -10.25 -14.14
CA SER A 99 28.09 -9.82 -15.22
C SER A 99 27.01 -8.83 -14.75
N ASN A 100 26.63 -8.88 -13.46
CA ASN A 100 25.61 -8.02 -12.89
C ASN A 100 26.15 -6.91 -11.99
N GLU A 101 27.45 -6.66 -11.97
CA GLU A 101 28.08 -5.66 -11.09
C GLU A 101 27.49 -4.25 -11.29
N ASN A 102 27.40 -3.77 -12.53
CA ASN A 102 26.81 -2.46 -12.84
C ASN A 102 25.33 -2.37 -12.41
N LEU A 103 24.55 -3.42 -12.70
CA LEU A 103 23.14 -3.49 -12.32
C LEU A 103 22.98 -3.52 -10.79
N HIS A 104 23.89 -4.18 -10.09
CA HIS A 104 23.92 -4.20 -8.63
C HIS A 104 24.20 -2.81 -8.07
N LYS A 105 25.19 -2.10 -8.62
CA LYS A 105 25.50 -0.73 -8.21
C LYS A 105 24.31 0.22 -8.42
N GLU A 106 23.70 0.18 -9.60
CA GLU A 106 22.51 0.99 -9.92
C GLU A 106 21.32 0.64 -9.00
N ALA A 107 21.09 -0.66 -8.74
CA ALA A 107 20.07 -1.13 -7.81
C ALA A 107 20.30 -0.63 -6.39
N LYS A 108 21.56 -0.66 -5.91
CA LYS A 108 21.95 -0.16 -4.59
C LYS A 108 21.72 1.34 -4.47
N GLU A 109 22.17 2.12 -5.44
CA GLU A 109 21.94 3.57 -5.45
C GLU A 109 20.44 3.91 -5.50
N TRP A 110 19.68 3.25 -6.38
CA TRP A 110 18.24 3.45 -6.47
C TRP A 110 17.55 3.15 -5.13
N LEU A 111 17.95 2.05 -4.49
CA LEU A 111 17.37 1.62 -3.22
C LEU A 111 17.71 2.58 -2.08
N MET A 112 18.95 3.08 -1.99
CA MET A 112 19.34 4.05 -0.97
C MET A 112 18.51 5.33 -1.11
N ARG A 113 18.43 5.90 -2.32
CA ARG A 113 17.60 7.09 -2.59
C ARG A 113 16.12 6.84 -2.26
N ALA A 114 15.58 5.68 -2.64
CA ALA A 114 14.20 5.33 -2.32
C ALA A 114 13.97 5.22 -0.81
N THR A 115 14.92 4.63 -0.09
CA THR A 115 14.87 4.47 1.38
C THR A 115 14.95 5.82 2.09
N GLU A 116 15.83 6.73 1.65
CA GLU A 116 15.94 8.10 2.18
C GLU A 116 14.60 8.84 2.03
N ASN A 117 14.03 8.83 0.82
CA ASN A 117 12.74 9.45 0.55
C ASN A 117 11.61 8.86 1.41
N CYS A 118 11.57 7.55 1.57
CA CYS A 118 10.57 6.89 2.42
C CYS A 118 10.79 7.15 3.92
N THR A 119 12.03 7.36 4.36
CA THR A 119 12.36 7.77 5.73
C THR A 119 11.81 9.16 6.00
N ILE A 120 12.09 10.12 5.11
CA ILE A 120 11.57 11.49 5.21
C ILE A 120 10.04 11.48 5.26
N LEU A 121 9.39 10.72 4.37
CA LEU A 121 7.93 10.58 4.36
C LEU A 121 7.38 9.95 5.65
N SER A 122 8.04 8.90 6.18
CA SER A 122 7.63 8.24 7.42
C SER A 122 7.73 9.18 8.61
N VAL A 123 8.82 9.94 8.72
CA VAL A 123 9.00 10.96 9.77
C VAL A 123 7.95 12.07 9.61
N PHE A 124 7.68 12.51 8.39
CA PHE A 124 6.63 13.50 8.12
C PHE A 124 5.26 13.02 8.62
N ILE A 125 4.86 11.78 8.31
CA ILE A 125 3.60 11.21 8.79
C ILE A 125 3.58 11.13 10.32
N ALA A 126 4.68 10.70 10.95
CA ALA A 126 4.80 10.66 12.41
C ALA A 126 4.62 12.05 13.03
N THR A 127 5.23 13.09 12.45
CA THR A 127 5.10 14.47 12.92
C THR A 127 3.66 14.97 12.83
N VAL A 128 2.95 14.69 11.73
CA VAL A 128 1.54 15.10 11.57
C VAL A 128 0.65 14.36 12.56
N ALA A 129 0.84 13.05 12.76
CA ALA A 129 0.10 12.28 13.77
C ALA A 129 0.39 12.79 15.20
N PHE A 130 1.66 13.02 15.54
CA PHE A 130 2.04 13.59 16.82
C PHE A 130 1.40 14.97 17.06
N ALA A 131 1.43 15.86 16.06
CA ALA A 131 0.77 17.15 16.16
C ALA A 131 -0.76 17.00 16.38
N ALA A 132 -1.41 16.06 15.70
CA ALA A 132 -2.82 15.77 15.88
C ALA A 132 -3.13 15.24 17.30
N ALA A 133 -2.25 14.43 17.89
CA ALA A 133 -2.39 13.96 19.27
C ALA A 133 -2.41 15.11 20.29
N TYR A 134 -1.59 16.15 20.08
CA TYR A 134 -1.57 17.34 20.95
C TYR A 134 -2.72 18.31 20.65
N THR A 135 -3.19 18.36 19.41
CA THR A 135 -4.28 19.24 18.96
C THR A 135 -5.60 18.49 18.87
N VAL A 136 -6.02 17.89 19.99
CA VAL A 136 -7.21 17.04 20.05
C VAL A 136 -8.46 17.75 19.49
N PRO A 137 -9.31 17.05 18.73
CA PRO A 137 -10.52 17.63 18.15
C PRO A 137 -11.44 18.24 19.20
N GLY A 138 -11.75 19.53 19.02
CA GLY A 138 -12.59 20.31 19.94
C GLY A 138 -11.89 20.79 21.23
N GLY A 139 -10.57 20.59 21.33
CA GLY A 139 -9.75 21.15 22.39
C GLY A 139 -9.86 20.44 23.74
N SER A 140 -9.02 20.90 24.67
CA SER A 140 -9.07 20.54 26.09
C SER A 140 -9.81 21.61 26.88
N ASP A 141 -10.53 21.20 27.91
CA ASP A 141 -11.08 22.12 28.91
C ASP A 141 -9.93 22.83 29.66
N GLU A 142 -9.99 24.17 29.73
CA GLU A 142 -8.96 25.02 30.32
C GLU A 142 -8.75 24.76 31.82
N SER A 143 -9.77 24.25 32.50
CA SER A 143 -9.72 24.02 33.95
C SER A 143 -9.21 22.63 34.34
N THR A 144 -9.49 21.61 33.53
CA THR A 144 -9.17 20.21 33.84
C THR A 144 -8.12 19.58 32.91
N GLY A 145 -7.85 20.19 31.75
CA GLY A 145 -6.98 19.63 30.72
C GLY A 145 -7.60 18.42 29.98
N ILE A 146 -8.82 18.01 30.33
CA ILE A 146 -9.48 16.84 29.74
C ILE A 146 -10.07 17.24 28.38
N PRO A 147 -9.94 16.40 27.33
CA PRO A 147 -10.58 16.66 26.04
C PRO A 147 -12.10 16.83 26.17
N VAL A 148 -12.65 17.91 25.62
CA VAL A 148 -14.07 18.26 25.74
C VAL A 148 -14.97 17.18 25.10
N LEU A 149 -14.47 16.52 24.06
CA LEU A 149 -15.20 15.49 23.31
C LEU A 149 -14.93 14.04 23.79
N HIS A 150 -14.29 13.85 24.96
CA HIS A 150 -13.90 12.53 25.48
C HIS A 150 -15.06 11.52 25.57
N SER A 151 -16.30 11.98 25.78
CA SER A 151 -17.49 11.13 25.91
C SER A 151 -18.04 10.61 24.57
N LYS A 152 -17.52 11.07 23.42
CA LYS A 152 -17.98 10.66 22.09
C LYS A 152 -17.25 9.39 21.62
N PRO A 153 -17.95 8.38 21.06
CA PRO A 153 -17.30 7.15 20.60
C PRO A 153 -16.27 7.39 19.49
N PHE A 154 -16.51 8.37 18.61
CA PHE A 154 -15.56 8.75 17.55
C PHE A 154 -14.27 9.38 18.09
N PHE A 155 -14.28 9.94 19.31
CA PHE A 155 -13.09 10.47 19.96
C PHE A 155 -12.13 9.34 20.35
N VAL A 156 -12.66 8.23 20.87
CA VAL A 156 -11.88 7.02 21.16
C VAL A 156 -11.28 6.44 19.87
N VAL A 157 -12.06 6.40 18.78
CA VAL A 157 -11.57 5.96 17.48
C VAL A 157 -10.43 6.86 16.97
N PHE A 158 -10.55 8.18 17.11
CA PHE A 158 -9.51 9.13 16.76
C PHE A 158 -8.20 8.85 17.52
N ILE A 159 -8.25 8.78 18.85
CA ILE A 159 -7.04 8.55 19.68
C ILE A 159 -6.37 7.21 19.34
N ILE A 160 -7.16 6.13 19.24
CA ILE A 160 -6.60 4.81 18.91
C ILE A 160 -5.98 4.81 17.51
N ALA A 161 -6.66 5.39 16.53
CA ALA A 161 -6.17 5.44 15.16
C ALA A 161 -4.90 6.28 15.02
N ASP A 162 -4.84 7.42 15.72
CA ASP A 162 -3.69 8.31 15.72
C ASP A 162 -2.45 7.68 16.39
N VAL A 163 -2.62 7.04 17.55
CA VAL A 163 -1.52 6.31 18.24
C VAL A 163 -0.99 5.15 17.40
N ILE A 164 -1.88 4.40 16.74
CA ILE A 164 -1.47 3.32 15.83
C ILE A 164 -0.73 3.92 14.62
N SER A 165 -1.26 4.99 14.03
CA SER A 165 -0.62 5.71 12.91
C SER A 165 0.81 6.13 13.26
N LEU A 166 0.98 6.79 14.41
CA LEU A 166 2.26 7.26 14.91
C LEU A 166 3.25 6.12 15.14
N THR A 167 2.83 5.06 15.85
CA THR A 167 3.67 3.91 16.17
C THR A 167 4.16 3.21 14.89
N LEU A 168 3.27 3.05 13.90
CA LEU A 168 3.60 2.44 12.62
C LEU A 168 4.54 3.31 11.78
N ALA A 169 4.35 4.63 11.79
CA ALA A 169 5.23 5.59 11.11
C ALA A 169 6.65 5.54 11.70
N LEU A 170 6.78 5.57 13.02
CA LEU A 170 8.07 5.48 13.72
C LEU A 170 8.74 4.12 13.49
N THR A 171 7.98 3.02 13.51
CA THR A 171 8.48 1.68 13.18
C THR A 171 9.01 1.61 11.75
N SER A 172 8.26 2.18 10.80
CA SER A 172 8.67 2.29 9.39
C SER A 172 9.96 3.10 9.23
N ALA A 173 10.03 4.27 9.87
CA ALA A 173 11.22 5.12 9.86
C ALA A 173 12.44 4.40 10.45
N GLY A 174 12.29 3.67 11.55
CA GLY A 174 13.36 2.87 12.16
C GLY A 174 13.85 1.74 11.24
N ILE A 175 12.95 1.08 10.50
CA ILE A 175 13.32 0.06 9.51
C ILE A 175 14.11 0.69 8.37
N PHE A 176 13.67 1.83 7.82
CA PHE A 176 14.40 2.51 6.74
C PHE A 176 15.75 3.05 7.21
N LEU A 177 15.82 3.59 8.43
CA LEU A 177 17.08 4.02 9.02
C LEU A 177 18.05 2.84 9.21
N SER A 178 17.54 1.67 9.62
CA SER A 178 18.32 0.43 9.70
C SER A 178 18.86 -0.01 8.34
N ILE A 179 18.16 0.28 7.24
CA ILE A 179 18.63 0.03 5.88
C ILE A 179 19.76 0.99 5.50
N LEU A 180 19.63 2.28 5.81
CA LEU A 180 20.62 3.31 5.49
C LEU A 180 21.92 3.18 6.28
N THR A 181 21.84 2.70 7.53
CA THR A 181 22.99 2.55 8.42
C THR A 181 23.76 1.26 8.22
N SER A 182 23.19 0.28 7.52
CA SER A 182 23.81 -1.04 7.37
C SER A 182 24.65 -1.13 6.10
N SER A 183 25.88 -1.63 6.23
CA SER A 183 26.76 -1.96 5.10
C SER A 183 26.49 -3.40 4.65
N PHE A 184 26.10 -3.59 3.39
CA PHE A 184 25.69 -4.90 2.88
C PHE A 184 26.59 -5.43 1.74
N PRO A 185 27.10 -6.67 1.86
CA PRO A 185 27.74 -7.39 0.75
C PRO A 185 26.72 -8.05 -0.19
N LEU A 186 27.09 -8.20 -1.47
CA LEU A 186 26.25 -8.64 -2.61
C LEU A 186 25.34 -9.85 -2.30
N GLN A 187 25.88 -10.89 -1.65
CA GLN A 187 25.18 -12.16 -1.43
C GLN A 187 24.04 -12.08 -0.41
N HIS A 188 24.10 -11.14 0.54
CA HIS A 188 23.07 -10.95 1.57
C HIS A 188 22.22 -9.71 1.30
N PHE A 189 22.70 -8.85 0.40
CA PHE A 189 22.04 -7.65 -0.08
C PHE A 189 20.60 -7.93 -0.52
N GLU A 190 20.31 -9.01 -1.22
CA GLU A 190 19.03 -9.07 -1.92
C GLU A 190 17.89 -9.56 -1.04
N THR A 191 18.08 -10.70 -0.38
CA THR A 191 16.96 -11.30 0.34
C THR A 191 16.66 -10.53 1.62
N TYR A 192 17.68 -10.05 2.33
CA TYR A 192 17.49 -9.32 3.57
C TYR A 192 16.97 -7.90 3.33
N LEU A 193 17.58 -7.17 2.39
CA LEU A 193 17.31 -5.76 2.19
C LEU A 193 15.97 -5.52 1.50
N PHE A 194 15.64 -6.27 0.45
CA PHE A 194 14.31 -6.16 -0.17
C PHE A 194 13.20 -6.55 0.79
N LYS A 195 13.43 -7.52 1.70
CA LYS A 195 12.46 -7.87 2.74
C LYS A 195 12.24 -6.70 3.71
N LYS A 196 13.32 -6.12 4.24
CA LYS A 196 13.24 -4.96 5.14
C LYS A 196 12.59 -3.76 4.47
N LEU A 197 12.96 -3.45 3.23
CA LEU A 197 12.33 -2.38 2.45
C LEU A 197 10.83 -2.61 2.29
N THR A 198 10.44 -3.84 1.92
CA THR A 198 9.01 -4.18 1.75
C THR A 198 8.25 -4.07 3.08
N GLN A 199 8.85 -4.52 4.18
CA GLN A 199 8.27 -4.37 5.52
C GLN A 199 8.07 -2.89 5.91
N GLY A 200 9.07 -2.04 5.68
CA GLY A 200 8.97 -0.60 5.92
C GLY A 200 7.84 0.04 5.11
N ILE A 201 7.77 -0.25 3.80
CA ILE A 201 6.71 0.27 2.92
C ILE A 201 5.32 -0.17 3.40
N ILE A 202 5.14 -1.41 3.86
CA ILE A 202 3.85 -1.89 4.39
C ILE A 202 3.45 -1.11 5.64
N TYR A 203 4.36 -0.92 6.60
CA TYR A 203 4.07 -0.16 7.81
C TYR A 203 3.76 1.31 7.50
N MET A 204 4.46 1.93 6.55
CA MET A 204 4.17 3.27 6.06
C MET A 204 2.76 3.38 5.48
N ILE A 205 2.37 2.44 4.60
CA ILE A 205 1.03 2.43 4.00
C ILE A 205 -0.05 2.26 5.06
N LEU A 206 0.18 1.38 6.04
CA LEU A 206 -0.75 1.15 7.14
C LEU A 206 -0.88 2.39 8.03
N SER A 207 0.23 3.08 8.31
CA SER A 207 0.24 4.34 9.06
C SER A 207 -0.63 5.40 8.38
N VAL A 208 -0.42 5.68 7.10
CA VAL A 208 -1.23 6.67 6.37
C VAL A 208 -2.71 6.28 6.33
N SER A 209 -3.02 4.98 6.23
CA SER A 209 -4.40 4.49 6.28
C SER A 209 -5.06 4.79 7.63
N MET A 210 -4.34 4.59 8.74
CA MET A 210 -4.84 4.91 10.08
C MET A 210 -4.96 6.41 10.31
N MET A 211 -4.03 7.21 9.75
CA MET A 211 -4.13 8.67 9.78
C MET A 211 -5.39 9.18 9.04
N ALA A 212 -5.74 8.57 7.91
CA ALA A 212 -6.96 8.89 7.18
C ALA A 212 -8.22 8.55 8.00
N VAL A 213 -8.20 7.45 8.76
CA VAL A 213 -9.28 7.10 9.70
C VAL A 213 -9.39 8.12 10.83
N ALA A 214 -8.26 8.54 11.42
CA ALA A 214 -8.22 9.57 12.46
C ALA A 214 -8.79 10.89 11.93
N PHE A 215 -8.37 11.33 10.74
CA PHE A 215 -8.90 12.52 10.09
C PHE A 215 -10.42 12.43 9.86
N GLY A 216 -10.91 11.30 9.34
CA GLY A 216 -12.34 11.07 9.16
C GLY A 216 -13.12 11.16 10.49
N ALA A 217 -12.60 10.56 11.56
CA ALA A 217 -13.18 10.66 12.89
C ALA A 217 -13.22 12.11 13.41
N THR A 218 -12.15 12.88 13.19
CA THR A 218 -12.07 14.31 13.54
C THR A 218 -13.14 15.14 12.82
N ILE A 219 -13.34 14.95 11.52
CA ILE A 219 -14.39 15.68 10.79
C ILE A 219 -15.79 15.33 11.33
N VAL A 220 -16.05 14.05 11.64
CA VAL A 220 -17.31 13.64 12.27
C VAL A 220 -17.50 14.32 13.63
N LEU A 221 -16.45 14.38 14.45
CA LEU A 221 -16.50 15.00 15.77
C LEU A 221 -16.81 16.51 15.68
N ILE A 222 -16.13 17.25 14.80
CA ILE A 222 -16.31 18.70 14.64
C ILE A 222 -17.68 19.04 14.05
N MET A 223 -18.17 18.26 13.08
CA MET A 223 -19.36 18.61 12.28
C MET A 223 -20.68 18.05 12.85
N THR A 224 -20.69 17.38 14.00
CA THR A 224 -21.90 16.73 14.55
C THR A 224 -23.05 17.69 14.91
N HIS A 225 -22.80 19.01 14.96
CA HIS A 225 -23.77 20.01 15.40
C HIS A 225 -24.56 20.72 14.28
N SER A 226 -24.19 20.58 13.00
CA SER A 226 -24.87 21.30 11.90
C SER A 226 -26.05 20.52 11.30
N ARG A 227 -27.01 21.20 10.67
CA ARG A 227 -28.23 20.60 10.07
C ARG A 227 -28.01 19.93 8.72
N GLU A 228 -26.82 20.06 8.12
CA GLU A 228 -26.42 19.46 6.84
C GLU A 228 -25.48 18.26 7.02
N LYS A 229 -25.79 17.39 8.00
CA LYS A 229 -24.91 16.31 8.44
C LYS A 229 -24.40 15.42 7.31
N VAL A 230 -25.21 15.22 6.27
CA VAL A 230 -24.92 14.21 5.25
C VAL A 230 -23.83 14.64 4.25
N VAL A 231 -23.77 15.92 3.86
CA VAL A 231 -22.76 16.42 2.92
C VAL A 231 -21.36 16.32 3.55
N TRP A 232 -21.22 16.68 4.82
CA TRP A 232 -19.95 16.63 5.54
C TRP A 232 -19.46 15.21 5.79
N TYR A 233 -20.37 14.25 5.99
CA TYR A 233 -19.97 12.83 6.01
C TYR A 233 -19.38 12.37 4.67
N VAL A 234 -19.95 12.81 3.54
CA VAL A 234 -19.41 12.45 2.21
C VAL A 234 -18.01 13.03 2.00
N VAL A 235 -17.79 14.28 2.42
CA VAL A 235 -16.48 14.95 2.34
C VAL A 235 -15.45 14.30 3.28
N ALA A 236 -15.84 13.96 4.51
CA ALA A 236 -14.96 13.28 5.48
C ALA A 236 -14.48 11.91 5.01
N PHE A 237 -15.32 11.20 4.25
CA PHE A 237 -15.05 9.85 3.79
C PHE A 237 -14.34 9.81 2.44
N LEU A 238 -14.29 10.91 1.68
CA LEU A 238 -13.65 11.00 0.37
C LEU A 238 -12.14 10.67 0.35
N PRO A 239 -11.31 11.04 1.36
CA PRO A 239 -9.87 10.75 1.35
C PRO A 239 -9.54 9.25 1.41
N VAL A 240 -10.38 8.44 2.07
CA VAL A 240 -10.15 7.00 2.29
C VAL A 240 -10.19 6.16 0.98
N PRO A 241 -11.24 6.26 0.13
CA PRO A 241 -11.28 5.57 -1.15
C PRO A 241 -10.29 6.14 -2.16
N ILE A 242 -10.02 7.46 -2.17
CA ILE A 242 -8.99 8.04 -3.04
C ILE A 242 -7.62 7.45 -2.70
N PHE A 243 -7.29 7.34 -1.41
CA PHE A 243 -6.06 6.71 -0.96
C PHE A 243 -6.01 5.23 -1.38
N PHE A 244 -7.08 4.48 -1.18
CA PHE A 244 -7.13 3.06 -1.55
C PHE A 244 -7.02 2.82 -3.07
N LEU A 245 -7.67 3.66 -3.89
CA LEU A 245 -7.61 3.59 -5.35
C LEU A 245 -6.23 3.97 -5.89
N SER A 246 -5.64 5.05 -5.34
CA SER A 246 -4.30 5.53 -5.72
C SER A 246 -3.20 4.51 -5.37
N TYR A 247 -3.39 3.75 -4.28
CA TYR A 247 -2.50 2.66 -3.89
C TYR A 247 -2.85 1.30 -4.52
N SER A 248 -3.94 1.15 -5.28
CA SER A 248 -4.30 -0.10 -5.95
C SER A 248 -3.24 -0.63 -6.94
N PRO A 249 -2.58 0.20 -7.78
CA PRO A 249 -1.48 -0.29 -8.62
C PRO A 249 -0.28 -0.74 -7.76
N LEU A 250 0.06 0.00 -6.70
CA LEU A 250 1.13 -0.38 -5.77
C LEU A 250 0.80 -1.64 -4.99
N ARG A 251 -0.46 -1.83 -4.56
CA ARG A 251 -0.97 -3.05 -3.92
C ARG A 251 -0.88 -4.24 -4.86
N SER A 252 -1.23 -4.07 -6.13
CA SER A 252 -1.09 -5.14 -7.14
C SER A 252 0.39 -5.48 -7.40
N ALA A 253 1.27 -4.49 -7.42
CA ALA A 253 2.70 -4.67 -7.59
C ALA A 253 3.35 -5.34 -6.37
N VAL A 254 2.97 -4.93 -5.15
CA VAL A 254 3.40 -5.53 -3.89
C VAL A 254 2.84 -6.95 -3.76
N LEU A 255 1.58 -7.21 -4.12
CA LEU A 255 1.00 -8.55 -4.12
C LEU A 255 1.68 -9.45 -5.15
N LYS A 256 1.98 -8.97 -6.36
CA LYS A 256 2.76 -9.71 -7.36
C LYS A 256 4.17 -10.00 -6.87
N LEU A 257 4.85 -9.00 -6.30
CA LEU A 257 6.15 -9.15 -5.66
C LEU A 257 6.09 -10.19 -4.54
N VAL A 258 5.13 -10.11 -3.63
CA VAL A 258 4.93 -11.03 -2.51
C VAL A 258 4.58 -12.45 -2.98
N ALA A 259 3.76 -12.58 -4.03
CA ALA A 259 3.42 -13.87 -4.64
C ALA A 259 4.63 -14.54 -5.30
N GLN A 260 5.55 -13.75 -5.87
CA GLN A 260 6.79 -14.25 -6.47
C GLN A 260 7.91 -14.58 -5.46
N ASN A 261 7.73 -14.29 -4.17
CA ASN A 261 8.68 -14.70 -3.12
C ASN A 261 8.24 -16.02 -2.48
N PRO A 262 8.97 -17.13 -2.68
CA PRO A 262 8.67 -18.39 -2.01
C PRO A 262 9.07 -18.41 -0.53
N CYS A 263 9.80 -17.40 -0.03
CA CYS A 263 10.59 -17.56 1.20
C CYS A 263 9.98 -17.03 2.51
N THR A 264 8.69 -16.69 2.62
CA THR A 264 8.04 -16.59 3.95
C THR A 264 6.52 -16.64 3.85
N GLU A 265 5.93 -17.82 3.99
CA GLU A 265 4.47 -18.00 4.13
C GLU A 265 3.88 -17.15 5.28
N SER A 266 4.67 -16.92 6.34
CA SER A 266 4.29 -16.03 7.44
C SER A 266 4.10 -14.56 6.99
N PHE A 267 4.95 -14.06 6.09
CA PHE A 267 4.83 -12.70 5.55
C PHE A 267 3.65 -12.60 4.57
N LYS A 268 3.42 -13.61 3.73
CA LYS A 268 2.23 -13.67 2.87
C LYS A 268 0.95 -13.70 3.71
N ASN A 269 0.91 -14.52 4.76
CA ASN A 269 -0.25 -14.61 5.66
C ASN A 269 -0.46 -13.33 6.46
N PHE A 270 0.61 -12.68 6.92
CA PHE A 270 0.54 -11.38 7.58
C PHE A 270 0.03 -10.30 6.63
N VAL A 271 0.60 -10.19 5.43
CA VAL A 271 0.19 -9.21 4.40
C VAL A 271 -1.23 -9.48 3.91
N ALA A 272 -1.62 -10.74 3.71
CA ALA A 272 -2.98 -11.11 3.33
C ALA A 272 -3.98 -10.83 4.44
N LYS A 273 -3.65 -11.15 5.70
CA LYS A 273 -4.47 -10.77 6.86
C LYS A 273 -4.58 -9.26 6.99
N LEU A 274 -3.49 -8.53 6.80
CA LEU A 274 -3.48 -7.07 6.87
C LEU A 274 -4.33 -6.44 5.77
N PHE A 275 -4.18 -6.89 4.51
CA PHE A 275 -5.01 -6.43 3.41
C PHE A 275 -6.48 -6.85 3.53
N LYS A 276 -6.76 -7.97 4.20
CA LYS A 276 -8.13 -8.35 4.59
C LYS A 276 -8.66 -7.43 5.67
N VAL A 277 -7.90 -7.15 6.72
CA VAL A 277 -8.32 -6.25 7.82
C VAL A 277 -8.53 -4.83 7.29
N VAL A 278 -7.56 -4.26 6.58
CA VAL A 278 -7.68 -2.95 5.91
C VAL A 278 -8.82 -2.98 4.90
N GLY A 279 -8.99 -4.08 4.15
CA GLY A 279 -10.10 -4.24 3.21
C GLY A 279 -11.48 -4.30 3.89
N ILE A 280 -11.59 -4.96 5.04
CA ILE A 280 -12.81 -5.04 5.86
C ILE A 280 -13.11 -3.66 6.44
N VAL A 281 -12.10 -2.98 6.99
CA VAL A 281 -12.22 -1.61 7.49
C VAL A 281 -12.72 -0.72 6.35
N VAL A 282 -12.04 -0.68 5.20
CA VAL A 282 -12.46 0.10 4.02
C VAL A 282 -13.85 -0.29 3.53
N ALA A 283 -14.21 -1.58 3.52
CA ALA A 283 -15.55 -2.03 3.12
C ALA A 283 -16.62 -1.53 4.09
N ILE A 284 -16.38 -1.59 5.41
CA ILE A 284 -17.27 -1.01 6.42
C ILE A 284 -17.39 0.50 6.19
N PHE A 285 -16.28 1.20 5.94
CA PHE A 285 -16.27 2.62 5.62
C PHE A 285 -17.08 2.93 4.35
N LEU A 286 -16.97 2.12 3.29
CA LEU A 286 -17.73 2.27 2.04
C LEU A 286 -19.21 1.95 2.21
N ILE A 287 -19.57 0.94 3.01
CA ILE A 287 -20.97 0.61 3.33
C ILE A 287 -21.61 1.77 4.10
N VAL A 288 -20.89 2.33 5.07
CA VAL A 288 -21.35 3.52 5.81
C VAL A 288 -21.49 4.72 4.89
N LEU A 289 -20.53 4.96 3.99
CA LEU A 289 -20.62 6.02 2.98
C LEU A 289 -21.82 5.83 2.05
N PHE A 290 -22.07 4.62 1.56
CA PHE A 290 -23.18 4.31 0.66
C PHE A 290 -24.53 4.47 1.36
N TYR A 291 -24.63 4.03 2.62
CA TYR A 291 -25.81 4.25 3.46
C TYR A 291 -26.07 5.74 3.71
N LEU A 292 -25.01 6.52 3.95
CA LEU A 292 -25.11 7.97 4.15
C LEU A 292 -25.51 8.68 2.85
N LEU A 293 -24.95 8.30 1.70
CA LEU A 293 -25.34 8.81 0.37
C LEU A 293 -26.79 8.48 0.02
N TYR A 294 -27.24 7.25 0.31
CA TYR A 294 -28.63 6.84 0.18
C TYR A 294 -29.56 7.74 1.01
N LYS A 295 -29.21 7.97 2.27
CA LYS A 295 -29.99 8.85 3.16
C LYS A 295 -29.91 10.33 2.74
N ALA A 296 -28.80 10.76 2.12
CA ALA A 296 -28.67 12.09 1.51
C ALA A 296 -29.64 12.26 0.35
N CYS A 297 -29.69 11.27 -0.55
CA CYS A 297 -30.60 11.25 -1.68
C CYS A 297 -32.05 11.25 -1.20
N GLU A 298 -32.39 10.44 -0.19
CA GLU A 298 -33.73 10.46 0.42
C GLU A 298 -34.10 11.85 0.96
N PHE A 299 -33.17 12.55 1.63
CA PHE A 299 -33.41 13.88 2.18
C PHE A 299 -33.48 14.99 1.11
N ILE A 300 -32.66 14.90 0.06
CA ILE A 300 -32.62 15.86 -1.07
C ILE A 300 -33.81 15.66 -2.00
N ILE A 301 -34.26 14.42 -2.22
CA ILE A 301 -35.37 14.10 -3.12
C ILE A 301 -36.73 14.27 -2.41
N CYS A 302 -36.87 13.88 -1.14
CA CYS A 302 -38.18 13.91 -0.44
C CYS A 302 -38.57 15.29 0.10
N LYS A 303 -37.63 16.18 0.45
CA LYS A 303 -37.97 17.52 0.95
C LYS A 303 -38.61 18.47 -0.07
N PRO A 304 -38.15 18.58 -1.33
CA PRO A 304 -38.81 19.45 -2.30
C PRO A 304 -40.20 18.93 -2.70
N VAL A 305 -40.44 17.61 -2.65
CA VAL A 305 -41.76 17.02 -2.97
C VAL A 305 -42.82 17.35 -1.90
N CYS A 306 -42.45 17.36 -0.61
CA CYS A 306 -43.35 17.79 0.46
C CYS A 306 -43.64 19.30 0.45
N TRP A 307 -42.69 20.14 0.00
CA TRP A 307 -42.92 21.59 -0.10
C TRP A 307 -43.87 21.95 -1.25
N ILE A 308 -43.82 21.22 -2.37
CA ILE A 308 -44.74 21.42 -3.51
C ILE A 308 -46.16 20.90 -3.21
N CYS A 309 -46.31 19.83 -2.41
CA CYS A 309 -47.64 19.29 -2.07
C CYS A 309 -48.37 20.06 -0.96
N GLY A 310 -47.68 20.82 -0.10
CA GLY A 310 -48.30 21.54 1.01
C GLY A 310 -49.06 22.83 0.65
N ASN A 311 -48.91 23.33 -0.59
CA ASN A 311 -49.45 24.64 -1.00
C ASN A 311 -50.76 24.57 -1.82
N LYS A 312 -51.37 23.38 -1.96
CA LYS A 312 -52.61 23.20 -2.77
C LYS A 312 -53.91 23.10 -1.96
N SER A 313 -53.88 23.28 -0.63
CA SER A 313 -55.07 23.08 0.21
C SER A 313 -55.34 24.26 1.15
N GLN A 314 -55.67 25.43 0.60
CA GLN A 314 -56.53 26.40 1.28
C GLN A 314 -57.59 26.93 0.28
N PRO A 315 -58.90 26.69 0.52
CA PRO A 315 -59.96 27.38 -0.21
C PRO A 315 -60.19 28.77 0.39
N LYS A 316 -60.35 29.76 -0.49
CA LYS A 316 -60.90 31.08 -0.20
C LYS A 316 -62.34 30.96 0.29
N SER A 317 -62.69 31.70 1.34
CA SER A 317 -64.08 32.12 1.60
C SER A 317 -64.10 33.53 2.17
N ASP A 318 -64.35 34.51 1.30
CA ASP A 318 -64.84 35.83 1.66
C ASP A 318 -66.34 35.74 1.97
N THR A 319 -66.82 36.40 3.04
CA THR A 319 -68.07 37.20 3.06
C THR A 319 -68.10 38.06 4.34
N GLN A 320 -68.27 39.37 4.16
CA GLN A 320 -68.39 40.47 5.14
C GLN A 320 -69.68 40.45 5.99
N SER A 321 -69.65 41.06 7.20
CA SER A 321 -70.28 42.38 7.56
C SER A 321 -70.32 42.57 9.12
N PRO A 322 -70.69 43.73 9.71
CA PRO A 322 -69.74 44.65 10.35
C PRO A 322 -69.99 44.97 11.85
N GLN A 323 -68.96 45.63 12.42
CA GLN A 323 -68.77 46.38 13.69
C GLN A 323 -70.01 47.09 14.31
N PRO A 324 -70.01 47.53 15.62
CA PRO A 324 -69.09 48.59 16.07
C PRO A 324 -68.63 48.68 17.55
N THR A 325 -67.50 49.38 17.73
CA THR A 325 -67.04 50.25 18.86
C THR A 325 -67.00 49.77 20.32
N ALA A 326 -65.80 49.85 20.91
CA ALA A 326 -65.51 50.79 22.01
C ALA A 326 -63.99 51.00 22.16
N ALA A 327 -63.59 52.25 22.34
CA ALA A 327 -62.23 52.71 22.55
C ALA A 327 -61.89 52.78 24.05
N SER A 328 -60.63 52.54 24.42
CA SER A 328 -59.98 53.23 25.53
C SER A 328 -58.45 53.12 25.43
N LEU A 329 -57.82 54.29 25.51
CA LEU A 329 -56.41 54.65 25.39
C LEU A 329 -55.49 54.09 26.51
N PRO A 330 -54.16 54.20 26.36
CA PRO A 330 -53.15 53.71 27.30
C PRO A 330 -52.70 54.79 28.30
N GLN A 331 -52.15 54.37 29.45
CA GLN A 331 -51.31 55.21 30.30
C GLN A 331 -50.17 54.38 30.91
N VAL A 332 -48.96 54.80 30.52
CA VAL A 332 -47.68 54.96 31.26
C VAL A 332 -47.04 53.75 31.93
#